data_AF-A0A949EIQ4-F1
#
_entry.id   AF-A0A949EIQ4-F1
#
_cell.length_a   1.000
_cell.length_b   1.000
_cell.length_c   1.000
_cell.angle_alpha   90.00
_cell.angle_beta   90.00
_cell.angle_gamma   90.00
#
_symmetry.space_group_name_H-M   'P 1'
#
loop_
_entity.id
_entity.type
_entity.pdbx_description
1 polymer ?
#
loop_
_entity_poly.entity_id
_entity_poly.type
_entity_poly.pdbx_seq_one_letter_code
_entity_poly.pdbx_strand_id
1 'polypeptide(L)'
;MVCPAHPEGFEEEFLGKNRWYAIRLSKKVIPNLKYIAIYMTSPLHKITHYGRIDSIQPYQDSGKYMVKLSGKAKMIGPIVYSPGINMQASRLTLMEKLKNARTLAEAL
;
A
#
# COMPACT_ATOMS: atom_id res chain seq x y z
N MET A 1 5.92 1.27 -1.66
CA MET A 1 5.43 -0.13 -1.61
C MET A 1 3.95 -0.17 -1.91
N VAL A 2 3.42 -1.33 -2.32
CA VAL A 2 2.00 -1.56 -2.52
C VAL A 2 1.55 -2.72 -1.63
N CYS A 3 0.48 -2.54 -0.86
CA CYS A 3 -0.11 -3.58 -0.01
C CYS A 3 -1.51 -3.97 -0.52
N PRO A 4 -1.88 -5.25 -0.53
CA PRO A 4 -3.25 -5.65 -0.78
C PRO A 4 -4.15 -5.35 0.43
N ALA A 5 -5.40 -4.98 0.18
CA ALA A 5 -6.41 -4.74 1.21
C ALA A 5 -7.81 -5.10 0.71
N HIS A 6 -8.68 -5.51 1.62
CA HIS A 6 -10.11 -5.48 1.36
C HIS A 6 -10.62 -4.02 1.33
N PRO A 7 -11.64 -3.71 0.53
CA PRO A 7 -12.19 -2.34 0.43
C PRO A 7 -12.58 -1.73 1.78
N GLU A 8 -13.20 -2.52 2.66
CA GLU A 8 -13.61 -2.08 4.01
C GLU A 8 -12.41 -1.62 4.84
N GLY A 9 -11.38 -2.46 4.96
CA GLY A 9 -10.16 -2.09 5.68
C GLY A 9 -9.50 -0.86 5.09
N PHE A 10 -9.44 -0.76 3.76
CA PHE A 10 -8.92 0.44 3.08
C PHE A 10 -9.67 1.71 3.49
N GLU A 11 -11.00 1.67 3.50
CA GLU A 11 -11.83 2.82 3.85
C GLU A 11 -11.66 3.21 5.33
N GLU A 12 -11.77 2.24 6.24
CA GLU A 12 -11.73 2.49 7.69
C GLU A 12 -10.35 2.92 8.19
N GLU A 13 -9.30 2.26 7.71
CA GLU A 13 -7.96 2.40 8.27
C GLU A 13 -7.09 3.33 7.44
N PHE A 14 -7.03 3.10 6.12
CA PHE A 14 -6.14 3.87 5.26
C PHE A 14 -6.68 5.28 5.01
N LEU A 15 -7.96 5.41 4.66
CA LEU A 15 -8.60 6.72 4.45
C LEU A 15 -9.11 7.34 5.75
N GLY A 16 -9.79 6.56 6.60
CA GLY A 16 -10.40 7.05 7.84
C GLY A 16 -9.40 7.39 8.93
N LYS A 17 -8.40 6.52 9.15
CA LYS A 17 -7.44 6.65 10.27
C LYS A 17 -6.02 6.99 9.83
N ASN A 18 -5.78 7.19 8.53
CA ASN A 18 -4.47 7.52 7.97
C ASN A 18 -3.38 6.52 8.39
N ARG A 19 -3.69 5.23 8.43
CA ARG A 19 -2.75 4.18 8.84
C ARG A 19 -3.00 2.86 8.11
N TRP A 20 -1.99 2.00 8.13
CA TRP A 20 -2.10 0.61 7.68
C TRP A 20 -1.32 -0.30 8.61
N TYR A 21 -1.86 -1.45 9.00
CA TYR A 21 -1.25 -2.28 10.04
C TYR A 21 -1.15 -3.75 9.65
N ALA A 22 -0.55 -4.53 10.55
CA ALA A 22 -0.31 -5.97 10.37
C ALA A 22 0.46 -6.32 9.09
N ILE A 23 1.43 -5.48 8.70
CA ILE A 23 2.28 -5.70 7.52
C ILE A 23 3.56 -6.43 7.92
N ARG A 24 3.97 -7.45 7.16
CA ARG A 24 5.30 -8.05 7.31
C ARG A 24 6.31 -7.24 6.50
N LEU A 25 7.30 -6.67 7.18
CA LEU A 25 8.37 -5.88 6.55
C LEU A 25 9.73 -6.39 7.00
N SER A 26 10.69 -6.47 6.08
CA SER A 26 12.07 -6.73 6.43
C SER A 26 12.70 -5.49 7.04
N LYS A 27 13.44 -5.66 8.14
CA LYS A 27 14.16 -4.57 8.83
C LYS A 27 15.10 -3.79 7.89
N LYS A 28 15.65 -4.45 6.85
CA LYS A 28 16.53 -3.81 5.84
C LYS A 28 15.80 -2.81 4.94
N VAL A 29 14.50 -3.02 4.71
CA VAL A 29 13.70 -2.22 3.77
C VAL A 29 13.05 -1.03 4.46
N ILE A 30 12.72 -1.16 5.75
CA ILE A 30 12.03 -0.14 6.56
C ILE A 30 12.62 1.27 6.39
N PRO A 31 13.96 1.49 6.49
CA PRO A 31 14.54 2.82 6.35
C PRO A 31 14.31 3.49 4.99
N ASN A 32 14.05 2.69 3.94
CA ASN A 32 13.90 3.15 2.57
C ASN A 32 12.43 3.37 2.16
N LEU A 33 11.47 3.00 3.03
CA LEU A 33 10.04 3.12 2.72
C LEU A 33 9.56 4.56 2.94
N LYS A 34 9.30 5.25 1.82
CA LYS A 34 8.79 6.63 1.83
C LYS A 34 7.29 6.74 1.57
N TYR A 35 6.74 5.78 0.82
CA TYR A 35 5.34 5.79 0.39
C TYR A 35 4.73 4.39 0.45
N ILE A 36 3.43 4.34 0.72
CA ILE A 36 2.58 3.15 0.69
C ILE A 36 1.39 3.43 -0.24
N ALA A 37 1.06 2.48 -1.09
CA ALA A 37 -0.18 2.47 -1.87
C ALA A 37 -0.97 1.20 -1.55
N ILE A 38 -2.29 1.24 -1.75
CA ILE A 38 -3.16 0.11 -1.43
C ILE A 38 -3.81 -0.41 -2.72
N TYR A 39 -3.59 -1.69 -2.99
CA TYR A 39 -4.32 -2.44 -4.00
C TYR A 39 -5.58 -3.04 -3.36
N MET A 40 -6.75 -2.54 -3.77
CA MET A 40 -8.02 -3.11 -3.33
C MET A 40 -8.23 -4.44 -4.03
N THR A 41 -8.48 -5.49 -3.24
CA THR A 41 -8.79 -6.83 -3.73
C THR A 41 -10.23 -6.88 -4.27
N SER A 42 -10.78 -8.08 -4.45
CA SER A 42 -12.14 -8.26 -4.94
C SER A 42 -13.13 -7.42 -4.14
N PRO A 43 -14.09 -6.72 -4.80
CA PRO A 43 -14.38 -6.75 -6.24
C PRO A 43 -13.68 -5.65 -7.07
N LEU A 44 -12.83 -4.80 -6.46
CA LEU A 44 -12.37 -3.57 -7.10
C LEU A 44 -11.10 -3.72 -7.94
N HIS A 45 -10.18 -4.59 -7.54
CA HIS A 45 -9.00 -4.98 -8.33
C HIS A 45 -8.17 -3.82 -8.87
N LYS A 46 -7.91 -2.79 -8.05
CA LYS A 46 -7.19 -1.58 -8.46
C LYS A 46 -6.51 -0.86 -7.32
N ILE A 47 -5.48 -0.08 -7.65
CA ILE A 47 -4.90 0.93 -6.75
C ILE A 47 -5.51 2.28 -7.11
N THR A 48 -5.97 3.04 -6.13
CA THR A 48 -6.53 4.39 -6.34
C THR A 48 -5.89 5.46 -5.47
N HIS A 49 -5.20 5.05 -4.41
CA HIS A 49 -4.63 5.96 -3.43
C HIS A 49 -3.24 5.53 -2.99
N TYR A 50 -2.44 6.52 -2.62
CA TYR A 50 -1.17 6.34 -1.94
C TYR A 50 -1.01 7.37 -0.83
N GLY A 51 -0.17 7.06 0.15
CA GLY A 51 0.14 7.92 1.28
C GLY A 51 1.64 8.03 1.47
N ARG A 52 2.09 9.19 1.94
CA ARG A 52 3.46 9.37 2.43
C ARG A 52 3.57 8.79 3.83
N ILE A 53 4.60 7.99 4.05
CA ILE A 53 4.86 7.36 5.34
C ILE A 53 5.47 8.41 6.27
N ASP A 54 4.87 8.54 7.45
CA ASP A 54 5.42 9.31 8.56
C ASP A 54 6.30 8.42 9.45
N SER A 55 5.72 7.32 9.92
CA SER A 55 6.39 6.41 10.85
C SER A 55 6.00 4.96 10.60
N ILE A 56 6.92 4.06 10.92
CA ILE A 56 6.72 2.62 10.90
C ILE A 56 7.03 2.09 12.30
N GLN A 57 6.06 1.46 12.94
CA GLN A 57 6.13 1.01 14.33
C GLN A 57 5.81 -0.49 14.40
N PRO A 58 6.41 -1.26 15.33
CA PRO A 58 5.96 -2.62 15.61
C PRO A 58 4.46 -2.65 15.93
N TYR A 59 3.76 -3.66 15.44
CA TYR A 59 2.33 -3.84 15.65
C TYR A 59 2.08 -4.98 16.62
N GLN A 60 1.75 -4.62 17.86
CA GLN A 60 1.54 -5.58 18.96
C GLN A 60 2.75 -6.52 19.08
N ASP A 61 2.56 -7.73 19.64
CA ASP A 61 3.58 -8.77 19.74
C ASP A 61 3.58 -9.74 18.56
N SER A 62 3.11 -9.29 17.39
CA SER A 62 2.85 -10.15 16.22
C SER A 62 4.05 -10.32 15.27
N GLY A 63 5.16 -9.60 15.52
CA GLY A 63 6.29 -9.48 14.58
C GLY A 63 5.96 -8.72 13.29
N LYS A 64 4.80 -8.07 13.23
CA LYS A 64 4.35 -7.22 12.11
C LYS A 64 4.54 -5.75 12.44
N TYR A 65 4.27 -4.89 11.46
CA TYR A 65 4.40 -3.44 11.57
C TYR A 65 3.11 -2.71 11.23
N MET A 66 2.98 -1.52 11.79
CA MET A 66 2.00 -0.50 11.44
C MET A 66 2.71 0.71 10.84
N VAL A 67 2.13 1.21 9.76
CA VAL A 67 2.52 2.42 9.05
C VAL A 67 1.52 3.52 9.39
N LYS A 68 2.00 4.68 9.81
CA LYS A 68 1.21 5.91 9.90
C LYS A 68 1.51 6.82 8.72
N LEU A 69 0.49 7.45 8.16
CA LEU A 69 0.65 8.41 7.09
C LEU A 69 0.92 9.81 7.65
N SER A 70 1.72 10.60 6.93
CA SER A 70 2.01 12.00 7.31
C SER A 70 0.84 12.96 7.02
N GLY A 71 -0.34 12.44 6.71
CA GLY A 71 -1.52 13.18 6.29
C GLY A 71 -2.47 12.30 5.48
N LYS A 72 -3.48 12.93 4.88
CA LYS A 72 -4.48 12.24 4.07
C LYS A 72 -3.85 11.55 2.87
N ALA A 73 -4.36 10.35 2.54
CA ALA A 73 -4.02 9.67 1.31
C ALA A 73 -4.34 10.55 0.09
N LYS A 74 -3.50 10.46 -0.94
CA LYS A 74 -3.65 11.17 -2.21
C LYS A 74 -4.14 10.21 -3.26
N MET A 75 -5.05 10.70 -4.11
CA MET A 75 -5.47 9.96 -5.28
C MET A 75 -4.32 9.79 -6.27
N ILE A 76 -4.32 8.63 -6.91
CA ILE A 76 -3.55 8.29 -8.09
C ILE A 76 -4.52 7.56 -9.01
N GLY A 77 -4.36 7.67 -10.33
CA GLY A 77 -5.31 7.07 -11.28
C GLY A 77 -5.65 5.63 -10.91
N PRO A 78 -6.81 5.07 -11.34
CA PRO A 78 -7.04 3.67 -11.10
C PRO A 78 -5.97 2.85 -11.84
N ILE A 79 -5.03 2.28 -11.10
CA ILE A 79 -4.05 1.32 -11.62
C ILE A 79 -4.72 -0.04 -11.57
N VAL A 80 -5.18 -0.51 -12.71
CA VAL A 80 -6.03 -1.69 -12.80
C VAL A 80 -5.24 -2.99 -12.76
N TYR A 81 -5.91 -4.06 -12.37
CA TYR A 81 -5.38 -5.41 -12.41
C TYR A 81 -4.76 -5.79 -13.76
N SER A 82 -3.70 -6.58 -13.70
CA SER A 82 -3.07 -7.20 -14.87
C SER A 82 -3.08 -8.72 -14.68
N PRO A 83 -3.52 -9.49 -15.70
CA PRO A 83 -3.44 -10.95 -15.68
C PRO A 83 -2.03 -11.44 -15.32
N GLY A 84 -1.95 -12.49 -14.49
CA GLY A 84 -0.68 -13.07 -14.04
C GLY A 84 -0.01 -12.36 -12.86
N ILE A 85 -0.52 -11.20 -12.42
CA ILE A 85 0.01 -10.49 -11.26
C ILE A 85 -0.88 -10.73 -10.03
N ASN A 86 -0.38 -11.58 -9.13
CA ASN A 86 -1.05 -11.88 -7.87
C ASN A 86 -0.50 -11.02 -6.72
N MET A 87 -1.36 -10.20 -6.14
CA MET A 87 -1.09 -9.35 -4.98
C MET A 87 -1.53 -10.03 -3.68
N GLN A 88 -0.84 -11.11 -3.28
CA GLN A 88 -1.08 -11.78 -2.00
C GLN A 88 -0.24 -11.22 -0.84
N ALA A 89 0.84 -10.51 -1.16
CA ALA A 89 1.74 -9.89 -0.20
C ALA A 89 2.12 -8.48 -0.67
N SER A 90 2.67 -7.68 0.24
CA SER A 90 3.19 -6.36 -0.11
C SER A 90 4.33 -6.48 -1.11
N ARG A 91 4.33 -5.63 -2.13
CA ARG A 91 5.41 -5.54 -3.13
C ARG A 91 6.11 -4.20 -3.06
N LEU A 92 7.42 -4.20 -3.28
CA LEU A 92 8.19 -2.97 -3.42
C LEU A 92 8.03 -2.43 -4.82
N THR A 93 7.94 -1.10 -4.91
CA THR A 93 7.92 -0.37 -6.18
C THR A 93 8.45 1.04 -5.94
N LEU A 94 8.85 1.69 -7.02
CA LEU A 94 9.26 3.08 -7.06
C LEU A 94 8.02 3.98 -7.20
N MET A 95 8.06 5.13 -6.52
CA MET A 95 6.96 6.11 -6.60
C MET A 95 6.75 6.61 -8.03
N GLU A 96 7.83 6.71 -8.82
CA GLU A 96 7.77 7.13 -10.22
C GLU A 96 6.99 6.14 -11.09
N LYS A 97 7.29 4.84 -10.97
CA LYS A 97 6.51 3.78 -11.64
C LYS A 97 5.04 3.86 -11.29
N LEU A 98 4.73 4.02 -9.99
CA LEU A 98 3.36 4.14 -9.51
C LEU A 98 2.62 5.32 -10.18
N LYS A 99 3.26 6.51 -10.28
CA LYS A 99 2.67 7.72 -10.88
C LYS A 99 2.37 7.60 -12.36
N ASN A 100 3.19 6.86 -13.09
CA ASN A 100 3.09 6.75 -14.55
C ASN A 100 2.28 5.52 -14.99
N ALA A 101 2.02 4.58 -14.10
CA ALA A 101 1.31 3.35 -14.40
C ALA A 101 -0.20 3.55 -14.51
N ARG A 102 -0.80 2.77 -15.40
CA ARG A 102 -2.25 2.53 -15.51
C ARG A 102 -2.60 1.08 -15.20
N THR A 103 -1.63 0.17 -15.21
CA THR A 103 -1.81 -1.24 -14.92
C THR A 103 -0.85 -1.75 -13.84
N LEU A 104 -1.20 -2.84 -13.16
CA LEU A 104 -0.32 -3.46 -12.16
C LEU A 104 1.03 -3.91 -12.76
N ALA A 105 1.05 -4.31 -14.04
CA ALA A 105 2.28 -4.72 -14.73
C ALA A 105 3.27 -3.57 -14.93
N GLU A 106 2.78 -2.35 -15.10
CA GLU A 106 3.63 -1.16 -15.19
C GLU A 106 4.08 -0.69 -13.79
N ALA A 107 3.20 -0.85 -12.80
CA ALA A 107 3.42 -0.37 -11.45
C ALA A 107 4.36 -1.24 -10.61
N LEU A 108 4.49 -2.54 -10.89
CA LEU A 108 5.19 -3.53 -10.07
C LEU A 108 6.35 -4.16 -10.84
#